data_AF-A0A3D6DDY0-F1
#
_entry.id   AF-A0A3D6DDY0-F1
#
_cell.length_a   1.000
_cell.length_b   1.000
_cell.length_c   1.000
_cell.angle_alpha   90.00
_cell.angle_beta   90.00
_cell.angle_gamma   90.00
#
_symmetry.space_group_name_H-M   'P 1'
#
loop_
_entity.id
_entity.type
_entity.pdbx_description
1 polymer ?
#
loop_
_entity_poly.entity_id
_entity_poly.type
_entity_poly.pdbx_seq_one_letter_code
_entity_poly.pdbx_strand_id
1 'polypeptide(L)'
;MRSLIWFRNDLRVTDNATLNAAVKASTEVIPVFILDPAQWSEDRWGHVKTGPFRTQFLLESLADLKADLEDMGGALLIRSGEPAEVLKALADEFGARTVFATAEHTSEELQREAQVAEVLDLRLEEQLTMYHPEDLPFALEQLPDVFTRFRGKMEKRSEVRDPLCEPEAVKVPDGLSSDAAPTMADLRVEAKAPDARGVLPFHGGAKAAWKRLDHYFWETKKLRVYKKTRNGLLGA
;
A
#
# COMPACT_ATOMS: atom_id res chain seq x y z
N MET A 1 -15.29 18.88 -6.60
CA MET A 1 -15.49 18.11 -5.35
C MET A 1 -14.15 17.56 -4.90
N ARG A 2 -13.84 17.66 -3.62
CA ARG A 2 -12.59 17.16 -3.03
C ARG A 2 -12.81 15.80 -2.38
N SER A 3 -11.82 14.92 -2.50
CA SER A 3 -11.76 13.65 -1.75
C SER A 3 -10.39 13.47 -1.12
N LEU A 4 -10.33 12.67 -0.07
CA LEU A 4 -9.06 12.13 0.43
C LEU A 4 -8.78 10.80 -0.28
N ILE A 5 -7.52 10.49 -0.54
CA ILE A 5 -7.07 9.11 -0.77
C ILE A 5 -6.18 8.70 0.39
N TRP A 6 -6.61 7.68 1.12
CA TRP A 6 -5.90 7.14 2.26
C TRP A 6 -5.06 5.93 1.83
N PHE A 7 -3.77 6.18 1.66
CA PHE A 7 -2.77 5.15 1.39
C PHE A 7 -2.46 4.34 2.66
N ARG A 8 -2.30 3.03 2.49
CA ARG A 8 -1.89 2.06 3.51
C ARG A 8 -0.82 1.12 2.97
N ASN A 9 -1.18 -0.11 2.60
CA ASN A 9 -0.27 -1.13 2.08
C ASN A 9 -0.15 -1.09 0.53
N ASP A 10 -0.66 -0.03 -0.08
CA ASP A 10 -0.80 0.20 -1.53
C ASP A 10 0.08 1.38 -2.00
N LEU A 11 1.32 1.46 -1.50
CA LEU A 11 2.27 2.57 -1.71
C LEU A 11 2.87 2.62 -3.13
N ARG A 12 2.02 2.81 -4.13
CA ARG A 12 2.39 2.93 -5.55
C ARG A 12 1.35 3.75 -6.32
N VAL A 13 1.77 4.35 -7.43
CA VAL A 13 0.86 4.98 -8.39
C VAL A 13 0.48 4.04 -9.54
N THR A 14 1.39 3.15 -9.94
CA THR A 14 1.18 2.13 -10.98
C THR A 14 0.13 1.10 -10.56
N ASP A 15 -0.80 0.78 -11.46
CA ASP A 15 -1.82 -0.25 -11.23
C ASP A 15 -2.59 -0.04 -9.91
N ASN A 16 -2.91 1.20 -9.57
CA ASN A 16 -3.60 1.54 -8.32
C ASN A 16 -5.07 1.88 -8.58
N ALA A 17 -5.97 0.96 -8.21
CA ALA A 17 -7.41 1.11 -8.41
C ALA A 17 -8.00 2.25 -7.55
N THR A 18 -7.58 2.35 -6.29
CA THR A 18 -8.00 3.42 -5.37
C THR A 18 -7.61 4.80 -5.88
N LEU A 19 -6.38 4.96 -6.38
CA LEU A 19 -5.91 6.22 -6.96
C LEU A 19 -6.73 6.60 -8.20
N ASN A 20 -6.95 5.64 -9.10
CA ASN A 20 -7.78 5.86 -10.29
C ASN A 20 -9.23 6.22 -9.94
N ALA A 21 -9.83 5.54 -8.96
CA ALA A 21 -11.19 5.82 -8.50
C ALA A 21 -11.30 7.24 -7.91
N ALA A 22 -10.36 7.64 -7.07
CA ALA A 22 -10.31 8.97 -6.46
C ALA A 22 -10.16 10.07 -7.51
N VAL A 23 -9.20 9.93 -8.43
CA VAL A 23 -8.95 10.93 -9.50
C VAL A 23 -10.14 11.03 -10.45
N LYS A 24 -10.80 9.92 -10.77
CA LYS A 24 -11.98 9.91 -11.65
C LYS A 24 -13.21 10.55 -11.01
N ALA A 25 -13.39 10.39 -9.70
CA ALA A 25 -14.57 10.85 -8.98
C ALA A 25 -14.47 12.31 -8.48
N SER A 26 -13.27 12.89 -8.45
CA SER A 26 -12.99 14.17 -7.79
C SER A 26 -12.32 15.17 -8.71
N THR A 27 -12.51 16.46 -8.43
CA THR A 27 -11.80 17.54 -9.14
C THR A 27 -10.41 17.77 -8.57
N GLU A 28 -10.27 17.53 -7.27
CA GLU A 28 -9.03 17.62 -6.51
C GLU A 28 -9.01 16.45 -5.52
N VAL A 29 -7.86 15.79 -5.38
CA VAL A 29 -7.64 14.65 -4.49
C VAL A 29 -6.54 15.06 -3.51
N ILE A 30 -6.70 14.73 -2.24
CA ILE A 30 -5.69 14.96 -1.20
C ILE A 30 -5.12 13.59 -0.80
N PRO A 31 -3.92 13.21 -1.27
CA PRO A 31 -3.24 12.02 -0.80
C PRO A 31 -2.78 12.13 0.64
N VAL A 32 -3.10 11.09 1.43
CA VAL A 32 -2.81 11.02 2.86
C VAL A 32 -2.23 9.66 3.18
N PHE A 33 -1.13 9.64 3.93
CA PHE A 33 -0.64 8.48 4.67
C PHE A 33 -0.66 8.78 6.17
N ILE A 34 -1.09 7.80 6.97
CA ILE A 34 -1.24 7.95 8.41
C ILE A 34 -0.32 6.95 9.12
N LEU A 35 0.63 7.49 9.88
CA LEU A 35 1.45 6.75 10.83
C LEU A 35 0.60 6.42 12.06
N ASP A 36 -0.16 5.33 11.98
CA ASP A 36 -0.99 4.85 13.10
C ASP A 36 -0.09 4.31 14.22
N PRO A 37 -0.10 4.94 15.43
CA PRO A 37 0.75 4.52 16.54
C PRO A 37 0.55 3.05 16.94
N ALA A 38 -0.62 2.46 16.68
CA ALA A 38 -0.88 1.05 16.93
C ALA A 38 0.01 0.11 16.11
N GLN A 39 0.60 0.55 15.00
CA GLN A 39 1.54 -0.27 14.23
C GLN A 39 2.90 -0.42 14.92
N TRP A 40 3.25 0.46 15.85
CA TRP A 40 4.49 0.40 16.63
C TRP A 40 4.24 0.02 18.10
N SER A 41 3.01 -0.36 18.45
CA SER A 41 2.72 -0.90 19.78
C SER A 41 3.29 -2.31 19.97
N GLU A 42 3.33 -2.76 21.22
CA GLU A 42 3.60 -4.14 21.55
C GLU A 42 2.37 -5.02 21.29
N ASP A 43 2.60 -6.27 20.89
CA ASP A 43 1.58 -7.31 20.85
C ASP A 43 1.32 -7.89 22.25
N ARG A 44 0.40 -8.85 22.35
CA ARG A 44 0.04 -9.51 23.64
C ARG A 44 1.19 -10.27 24.31
N TRP A 45 2.33 -10.43 23.64
CA TRP A 45 3.52 -11.11 24.14
C TRP A 45 4.71 -10.17 24.33
N GLY A 46 4.54 -8.86 24.11
CA GLY A 46 5.59 -7.86 24.28
C GLY A 46 6.49 -7.68 23.05
N HIS A 47 6.13 -8.22 21.88
CA HIS A 47 6.88 -7.93 20.65
C HIS A 47 6.39 -6.65 20.00
N VAL A 48 7.31 -5.79 19.58
CA VAL A 48 6.97 -4.61 18.79
C VAL A 48 6.40 -5.05 17.43
N LYS A 49 5.20 -4.60 17.11
CA LYS A 49 4.49 -4.93 15.86
C LYS A 49 5.26 -4.56 14.60
N THR A 50 6.01 -3.45 14.63
CA THR A 50 6.83 -2.99 13.51
C THR A 50 8.26 -2.72 13.95
N GLY A 51 9.14 -3.69 13.65
CA GLY A 51 10.57 -3.58 13.95
C GLY A 51 11.32 -2.57 13.06
N PRO A 52 12.61 -2.36 13.33
CA PRO A 52 13.40 -1.31 12.69
C PRO A 52 13.61 -1.49 11.19
N PHE A 53 13.81 -2.73 10.72
CA PHE A 53 14.00 -2.99 9.28
C PHE A 53 12.75 -2.68 8.45
N ARG A 54 11.57 -3.08 8.94
CA ARG A 54 10.31 -2.79 8.26
C ARG A 54 9.93 -1.31 8.37
N THR A 55 10.24 -0.66 9.49
CA THR A 55 10.07 0.79 9.63
C THR A 55 10.92 1.54 8.60
N GLN A 56 12.21 1.23 8.50
CA GLN A 56 13.10 1.84 7.50
C GLN A 56 12.57 1.62 6.06
N PHE A 57 12.16 0.40 5.73
CA PHE A 57 11.58 0.08 4.42
C PHE A 57 10.29 0.86 4.13
N LEU A 58 9.43 1.04 5.13
CA LEU A 58 8.21 1.86 5.01
C LEU A 58 8.58 3.33 4.74
N LEU A 59 9.49 3.92 5.50
CA LEU A 59 9.91 5.31 5.32
C LEU A 59 10.48 5.57 3.92
N GLU A 60 11.30 4.65 3.42
CA GLU A 60 11.82 4.68 2.06
C GLU A 60 10.70 4.57 1.01
N SER A 61 9.71 3.71 1.27
CA SER A 61 8.55 3.54 0.38
C SER A 61 7.66 4.79 0.35
N LEU A 62 7.49 5.47 1.48
CA LEU A 62 6.76 6.75 1.55
C LEU A 62 7.51 7.87 0.82
N ALA A 63 8.83 7.91 0.93
CA ALA A 63 9.64 8.89 0.20
C ALA A 63 9.52 8.69 -1.33
N ASP A 64 9.50 7.44 -1.80
CA ASP A 64 9.31 7.11 -3.21
C ASP A 64 7.89 7.46 -3.70
N LEU A 65 6.84 7.08 -2.96
CA LEU A 65 5.46 7.44 -3.28
C LEU A 65 5.24 8.96 -3.30
N LYS A 66 5.82 9.68 -2.34
CA LYS A 66 5.79 11.15 -2.31
C LYS A 66 6.37 11.73 -3.60
N ALA A 67 7.54 11.24 -4.03
CA ALA A 67 8.17 11.70 -5.25
C ALA A 67 7.32 11.40 -6.49
N ASP A 68 6.73 10.20 -6.59
CA ASP A 68 5.83 9.84 -7.69
C ASP A 68 4.60 10.75 -7.75
N LEU A 69 3.97 11.04 -6.60
CA LEU A 69 2.82 11.95 -6.54
C LEU A 69 3.21 13.38 -6.92
N GLU A 70 4.38 13.86 -6.50
CA GLU A 70 4.90 15.19 -6.87
C GLU A 70 5.19 15.30 -8.37
N ASP A 71 5.76 14.25 -8.98
CA ASP A 71 6.01 14.18 -10.42
C ASP A 71 4.69 14.25 -11.23
N MET A 72 3.57 13.80 -10.65
CA MET A 72 2.22 13.88 -11.21
C MET A 72 1.49 15.20 -10.89
N GLY A 73 2.17 16.17 -10.26
CA GLY A 73 1.61 17.47 -9.86
C GLY A 73 0.77 17.43 -8.57
N GLY A 74 0.80 16.32 -7.85
CA GLY A 74 0.15 16.13 -6.56
C GLY A 74 1.06 16.42 -5.37
N ALA A 75 0.62 15.97 -4.20
CA ALA A 75 1.32 16.10 -2.92
C ALA A 75 0.96 14.92 -2.03
N LEU A 76 1.82 14.57 -1.06
CA LEU A 76 1.52 13.56 -0.05
C LEU A 76 1.50 14.19 1.35
N LEU A 77 0.34 14.15 1.99
CA LEU A 77 0.23 14.48 3.42
C LEU A 77 0.60 13.27 4.27
N ILE A 78 1.49 13.47 5.24
CA ILE A 78 1.89 12.46 6.21
C ILE A 78 1.50 12.98 7.59
N ARG A 79 0.62 12.24 8.25
CA ARG A 79 0.13 12.56 9.60
C ARG A 79 0.38 11.39 10.54
N SER A 80 0.39 11.66 11.84
CA SER A 80 0.50 10.63 12.88
C SER A 80 -0.70 10.72 13.79
N GLY A 81 -1.30 9.57 14.12
CA GLY A 81 -2.50 9.52 14.95
C GLY A 81 -3.46 8.40 14.57
N GLU A 82 -4.64 8.43 15.19
CA GLU A 82 -5.74 7.52 14.90
C GLU A 82 -6.35 7.88 13.53
N PRO A 83 -6.49 6.93 12.57
CA PRO A 83 -6.96 7.22 11.23
C PRO A 83 -8.31 7.93 11.12
N ALA A 84 -9.34 7.55 11.88
CA ALA A 84 -10.64 8.22 11.81
C ALA A 84 -10.56 9.66 12.32
N GLU A 85 -9.84 9.92 13.41
CA GLU A 85 -9.62 11.28 13.92
C GLU A 85 -8.87 12.16 12.91
N VAL A 86 -7.76 11.65 12.37
CA VAL A 86 -6.90 12.37 11.42
C VAL A 86 -7.63 12.63 10.11
N LEU A 87 -8.28 11.62 9.52
CA LEU A 87 -9.03 11.77 8.28
C LEU A 87 -10.20 12.73 8.46
N LYS A 88 -10.89 12.70 9.62
CA LYS A 88 -11.99 13.63 9.90
C LYS A 88 -11.50 15.07 9.98
N ALA A 89 -10.37 15.31 10.65
CA ALA A 89 -9.77 16.64 10.73
C ALA A 89 -9.37 17.17 9.34
N LEU A 90 -8.72 16.35 8.51
CA LEU A 90 -8.35 16.71 7.14
C LEU A 90 -9.58 16.93 6.24
N ALA A 91 -10.61 16.09 6.40
CA ALA A 91 -11.88 16.23 5.69
C ALA A 91 -12.54 17.58 5.99
N ASP A 92 -12.56 18.00 7.26
CA ASP A 92 -13.08 19.30 7.68
C ASP A 92 -12.22 20.47 7.19
N GLU A 93 -10.89 20.32 7.22
CA GLU A 93 -9.93 21.33 6.75
C GLU A 93 -10.08 21.60 5.24
N PHE A 94 -10.13 20.55 4.43
CA PHE A 94 -10.13 20.68 2.97
C PHE A 94 -11.53 20.70 2.36
N GLY A 95 -12.58 20.44 3.14
CA GLY A 95 -13.94 20.27 2.64
C GLY A 95 -14.13 19.01 1.80
N ALA A 96 -13.40 17.94 2.13
CA ALA A 96 -13.52 16.63 1.49
C ALA A 96 -14.53 15.77 2.28
N ARG A 97 -15.51 15.15 1.61
CA ARG A 97 -16.49 14.28 2.29
C ARG A 97 -16.27 12.79 2.06
N THR A 98 -15.62 12.46 0.96
CA THR A 98 -15.36 11.08 0.55
C THR A 98 -13.89 10.73 0.76
N VAL A 99 -13.64 9.55 1.31
CA VAL A 99 -12.32 8.96 1.46
C VAL A 99 -12.26 7.71 0.59
N PHE A 100 -11.28 7.63 -0.31
CA PHE A 100 -10.98 6.42 -1.06
C PHE A 100 -9.84 5.68 -0.37
N ALA A 101 -9.98 4.37 -0.18
CA ALA A 101 -8.92 3.50 0.32
C ALA A 101 -8.96 2.14 -0.39
N THR A 102 -7.86 1.39 -0.34
CA THR A 102 -7.86 -0.03 -0.74
C THR A 102 -8.67 -0.83 0.27
N ALA A 103 -9.45 -1.84 -0.13
CA ALA A 103 -10.12 -2.75 0.82
C ALA A 103 -9.10 -3.67 1.52
N GLU A 104 -9.20 -3.83 2.84
CA GLU A 104 -8.42 -4.80 3.62
C GLU A 104 -9.31 -5.91 4.19
N HIS A 105 -8.70 -7.03 4.60
CA HIS A 105 -9.43 -8.27 4.91
C HIS A 105 -9.13 -8.85 6.30
N THR A 106 -8.31 -8.17 7.11
CA THR A 106 -7.88 -8.61 8.44
C THR A 106 -8.47 -7.75 9.56
N SER A 107 -8.57 -8.33 10.76
CA SER A 107 -9.39 -7.78 11.85
C SER A 107 -9.00 -6.37 12.30
N GLU A 108 -7.70 -6.03 12.34
CA GLU A 108 -7.26 -4.71 12.79
C GLU A 108 -7.61 -3.64 11.75
N GLU A 109 -7.40 -3.94 10.48
CA GLU A 109 -7.69 -3.07 9.35
C GLU A 109 -9.20 -2.86 9.16
N LEU A 110 -10.00 -3.93 9.26
CA LEU A 110 -11.47 -3.84 9.20
C LEU A 110 -12.04 -3.00 10.35
N GLN A 111 -11.45 -3.07 11.54
CA GLN A 111 -11.86 -2.22 12.67
C GLN A 111 -11.60 -0.74 12.37
N ARG A 112 -10.45 -0.41 11.77
CA ARG A 112 -10.13 0.97 11.38
C ARG A 112 -11.04 1.47 10.26
N GLU A 113 -11.33 0.64 9.26
CA GLU A 113 -12.28 0.97 8.21
C GLU A 113 -13.67 1.27 8.77
N ALA A 114 -14.15 0.45 9.71
CA ALA A 114 -15.43 0.68 10.37
C ALA A 114 -15.44 2.03 11.12
N GLN A 115 -14.39 2.34 11.87
CA GLN A 115 -14.27 3.63 12.59
C GLN A 115 -14.25 4.83 11.63
N VAL A 116 -13.56 4.73 10.49
CA VAL A 116 -13.56 5.78 9.47
C VAL A 116 -14.93 5.92 8.81
N ALA A 117 -15.61 4.81 8.51
CA ALA A 117 -16.94 4.80 7.91
C ALA A 117 -18.04 5.36 8.81
N GLU A 118 -17.84 5.37 10.14
CA GLU A 118 -18.75 6.03 11.09
C GLU A 118 -18.75 7.56 10.96
N VAL A 119 -17.65 8.15 10.45
CA VAL A 119 -17.45 9.61 10.44
C VAL A 119 -17.33 10.22 9.04
N LEU A 120 -17.06 9.42 8.00
CA LEU A 120 -16.83 9.85 6.62
C LEU A 120 -17.45 8.87 5.60
N ASP A 121 -17.67 9.34 4.35
CA ASP A 121 -18.07 8.47 3.22
C ASP A 121 -16.84 7.68 2.74
N LEU A 122 -16.60 6.51 3.33
CA LEU A 122 -15.49 5.62 2.98
C LEU A 122 -15.86 4.74 1.77
N ARG A 123 -15.04 4.81 0.71
CA ARG A 123 -15.12 4.00 -0.50
C ARG A 123 -13.90 3.11 -0.61
N LEU A 124 -14.14 1.81 -0.68
CA LEU A 124 -13.11 0.78 -0.70
C LEU A 124 -12.99 0.17 -2.09
N GLU A 125 -11.76 0.02 -2.58
CA GLU A 125 -11.45 -0.61 -3.87
C GLU A 125 -10.62 -1.88 -3.66
N GLU A 126 -10.97 -2.96 -4.34
CA GLU A 126 -10.22 -4.22 -4.31
C GLU A 126 -9.02 -4.17 -5.27
N GLN A 127 -7.81 -4.39 -4.75
CA GLN A 127 -6.60 -4.38 -5.58
C GLN A 127 -5.40 -5.18 -5.04
N LEU A 128 -5.59 -5.97 -3.97
CA LEU A 128 -4.49 -6.68 -3.32
C LEU A 128 -4.20 -8.07 -3.93
N THR A 129 -5.08 -8.58 -4.80
CA THR A 129 -5.02 -9.95 -5.33
C THR A 129 -4.85 -9.99 -6.85
N MET A 130 -4.07 -10.98 -7.33
CA MET A 130 -3.85 -11.19 -8.77
C MET A 130 -5.12 -11.55 -9.54
N TYR A 131 -6.03 -12.31 -8.93
CA TYR A 131 -7.39 -12.48 -9.43
C TYR A 131 -8.28 -11.54 -8.64
N HIS A 132 -9.05 -10.70 -9.33
CA HIS A 132 -9.97 -9.79 -8.67
C HIS A 132 -11.11 -10.59 -8.00
N PRO A 133 -11.57 -10.24 -6.79
CA PRO A 133 -12.64 -10.98 -6.10
C PRO A 133 -13.94 -11.13 -6.89
N GLU A 134 -14.28 -10.15 -7.73
CA GLU A 134 -15.46 -10.21 -8.61
C GLU A 134 -15.30 -11.21 -9.78
N ASP A 135 -14.08 -11.62 -10.10
CA ASP A 135 -13.79 -12.55 -11.20
C ASP A 135 -13.67 -14.00 -10.70
N LEU A 136 -14.00 -14.24 -9.42
CA LEU A 136 -14.00 -15.58 -8.86
C LEU A 136 -15.13 -16.42 -9.47
N PRO A 137 -14.87 -17.67 -9.91
CA PRO A 137 -15.89 -18.54 -10.48
C PRO A 137 -16.74 -19.25 -9.40
N PHE A 138 -16.84 -18.65 -8.22
CA PHE A 138 -17.57 -19.10 -7.04
C PHE A 138 -17.73 -17.93 -6.06
N ALA A 139 -18.75 -17.98 -5.22
CA ALA A 139 -18.89 -17.04 -4.09
C ALA A 139 -17.79 -17.30 -3.03
N LEU A 140 -17.38 -16.28 -2.28
CA LEU A 140 -16.30 -16.39 -1.29
C LEU A 140 -16.59 -17.45 -0.21
N GLU A 141 -17.85 -17.65 0.16
CA GLU A 141 -18.28 -18.68 1.12
C GLU A 141 -18.05 -20.11 0.59
N GLN A 142 -17.80 -20.25 -0.72
CA GLN A 142 -17.50 -21.50 -1.40
C GLN A 142 -16.02 -21.61 -1.80
N LEU A 143 -15.15 -20.76 -1.23
CA LEU A 143 -13.71 -20.84 -1.41
C LEU A 143 -13.22 -22.25 -1.03
N PRO A 144 -12.51 -22.96 -1.92
CA PRO A 144 -12.04 -24.30 -1.59
C PRO A 144 -10.97 -24.29 -0.49
N ASP A 145 -11.18 -25.10 0.56
CA ASP A 145 -10.19 -25.30 1.65
C ASP A 145 -8.85 -25.88 1.17
N VAL A 146 -8.82 -26.47 -0.02
CA VAL A 146 -7.62 -27.07 -0.62
C VAL A 146 -7.11 -26.19 -1.74
N PHE A 147 -5.91 -25.62 -1.56
CA PHE A 147 -5.27 -24.70 -2.53
C PHE A 147 -5.22 -25.24 -3.96
N THR A 148 -4.94 -26.53 -4.15
CA THR A 148 -4.89 -27.12 -5.51
C THR A 148 -6.24 -27.13 -6.21
N ARG A 149 -7.35 -27.25 -5.46
CA ARG A 149 -8.71 -27.12 -5.99
C ARG A 149 -9.04 -25.67 -6.34
N PHE A 150 -8.65 -24.72 -5.47
CA PHE A 150 -8.74 -23.29 -5.76
C PHE A 150 -8.01 -22.94 -7.06
N ARG A 151 -6.70 -23.24 -7.14
CA ARG A 151 -5.87 -22.97 -8.33
C ARG A 151 -6.48 -23.58 -9.60
N GLY A 152 -6.91 -24.83 -9.54
CA GLY A 152 -7.49 -25.52 -10.70
C GLY A 152 -8.84 -24.95 -11.16
N LYS A 153 -9.62 -24.29 -10.29
CA LYS A 153 -10.81 -23.52 -10.68
C LYS A 153 -10.41 -22.20 -11.34
N MET A 154 -9.47 -21.46 -10.74
CA MET A 154 -9.01 -20.16 -11.24
C MET A 154 -8.40 -20.29 -12.63
N GLU A 155 -7.40 -21.15 -12.81
CA GLU A 155 -6.70 -21.35 -14.09
C GLU A 155 -7.62 -21.78 -15.25
N LYS A 156 -8.82 -22.31 -14.96
CA LYS A 156 -9.77 -22.80 -15.98
C LYS A 156 -10.93 -21.84 -16.26
N ARG A 157 -11.24 -20.93 -15.34
CA ARG A 157 -12.54 -20.23 -15.32
C ARG A 157 -12.45 -18.75 -14.94
N SER A 158 -11.25 -18.23 -14.74
CA SER A 158 -11.00 -16.84 -14.40
C SER A 158 -9.76 -16.35 -15.15
N GLU A 159 -9.65 -15.05 -15.31
CA GLU A 159 -8.53 -14.40 -16.00
C GLU A 159 -7.93 -13.34 -15.08
N VAL A 160 -6.63 -13.11 -15.25
CA VAL A 160 -5.93 -12.02 -14.56
C VAL A 160 -6.18 -10.75 -15.37
N ARG A 161 -6.71 -9.70 -14.73
CA ARG A 161 -6.95 -8.41 -15.38
C ARG A 161 -5.62 -7.78 -15.81
N ASP A 162 -5.64 -7.04 -16.91
CA ASP A 162 -4.49 -6.20 -17.28
C ASP A 162 -4.28 -5.11 -16.21
N PRO A 163 -3.02 -4.71 -15.96
CA PRO A 163 -2.73 -3.63 -15.03
C PRO A 163 -3.41 -2.33 -15.44
N LEU A 164 -3.90 -1.57 -14.46
CA LEU A 164 -4.49 -0.26 -14.69
C LEU A 164 -3.42 0.76 -15.10
N CYS A 165 -3.81 1.65 -16.02
CA CYS A 165 -3.00 2.82 -16.35
C CYS A 165 -2.93 3.78 -15.15
N GLU A 166 -1.80 4.46 -15.02
CA GLU A 166 -1.64 5.57 -14.09
C GLU A 166 -2.49 6.77 -14.56
N PRO A 167 -3.07 7.55 -13.65
CA PRO A 167 -3.69 8.81 -14.03
C PRO A 167 -2.63 9.79 -14.56
N GLU A 168 -2.97 10.63 -15.53
CA GLU A 168 -2.01 11.58 -16.11
C GLU A 168 -1.54 12.66 -15.11
N ALA A 169 -2.40 13.00 -14.13
CA ALA A 169 -2.10 13.99 -13.10
C ALA A 169 -2.94 13.75 -11.85
N VAL A 170 -2.40 14.16 -10.69
CA VAL A 170 -3.11 14.19 -9.41
C VAL A 170 -3.30 15.64 -9.02
N LYS A 171 -4.48 16.21 -9.31
CA LYS A 171 -4.78 17.60 -8.94
C LYS A 171 -5.04 17.69 -7.44
N VAL A 172 -4.32 18.57 -6.75
CA VAL A 172 -4.49 18.88 -5.33
C VAL A 172 -5.01 20.33 -5.15
N PRO A 173 -5.56 20.68 -3.97
CA PRO A 173 -5.88 22.07 -3.65
C PRO A 173 -4.69 23.02 -3.79
N ASP A 174 -4.96 24.25 -4.27
CA ASP A 174 -3.94 25.29 -4.41
C ASP A 174 -3.19 25.53 -3.09
N GLY A 175 -1.86 25.55 -3.17
CA GLY A 175 -0.98 25.76 -2.01
C GLY A 175 -0.75 24.52 -1.15
N LEU A 176 -1.36 23.37 -1.46
CA LEU A 176 -1.02 22.11 -0.82
C LEU A 176 0.38 21.66 -1.27
N SER A 177 1.27 21.43 -0.30
CA SER A 177 2.58 20.84 -0.52
C SER A 177 2.73 19.56 0.29
N SER A 178 3.53 18.63 -0.20
CA SER A 178 3.84 17.41 0.55
C SER A 178 4.53 17.74 1.87
N ASP A 179 4.28 16.92 2.89
CA ASP A 179 5.08 16.97 4.10
C ASP A 179 6.48 16.40 3.88
N ALA A 180 7.38 16.71 4.80
CA ALA A 180 8.66 16.01 4.88
C ALA A 180 8.42 14.52 5.16
N ALA A 181 9.27 13.67 4.55
CA ALA A 181 9.23 12.25 4.86
C ALA A 181 9.61 12.03 6.34
N PRO A 182 8.86 11.18 7.07
CA PRO A 182 9.13 10.89 8.47
C PRO A 182 10.49 10.19 8.62
N THR A 183 11.09 10.34 9.79
CA THR A 183 12.35 9.71 10.15
C THR A 183 12.13 8.60 11.18
N MET A 184 13.14 7.73 11.33
CA MET A 184 13.16 6.73 12.40
C MET A 184 13.00 7.35 13.80
N ALA A 185 13.56 8.56 13.99
CA ALA A 185 13.48 9.30 15.25
C ALA A 185 12.05 9.80 15.54
N ASP A 186 11.31 10.24 14.52
CA ASP A 186 9.91 10.68 14.69
C ASP A 186 9.01 9.54 15.20
N LEU A 187 9.36 8.30 14.83
CA LEU A 187 8.68 7.07 15.25
C LEU A 187 9.27 6.44 16.52
N ARG A 188 10.33 7.03 17.09
CA ARG A 188 11.06 6.50 18.25
C ARG A 188 11.59 5.08 18.04
N VAL A 189 11.96 4.75 16.80
CA VAL A 189 12.53 3.45 16.43
C VAL A 189 14.04 3.61 16.24
N GLU A 190 14.82 2.81 16.97
CA GLU A 190 16.27 2.80 16.77
C GLU A 190 16.62 2.11 15.45
N ALA A 191 17.33 2.83 14.57
CA ALA A 191 17.78 2.28 13.31
C ALA A 191 18.77 1.13 13.53
N LYS A 192 18.65 0.06 12.73
CA LYS A 192 19.61 -1.04 12.71
C LYS A 192 20.37 -1.05 11.40
N ALA A 193 21.70 -1.13 11.49
CA ALA A 193 22.53 -1.29 10.31
C ALA A 193 22.25 -2.64 9.62
N PRO A 194 22.19 -2.67 8.28
CA PRO A 194 22.07 -3.93 7.55
C PRO A 194 23.35 -4.76 7.73
N ASP A 195 23.19 -6.08 7.81
CA ASP A 195 24.30 -7.03 7.83
C ASP A 195 24.77 -7.31 6.39
N ALA A 196 26.08 -7.34 6.16
CA ALA A 196 26.66 -7.64 4.86
C ALA A 196 26.30 -9.04 4.31
N ARG A 197 25.86 -9.95 5.18
CA ARG A 197 25.38 -11.28 4.83
C ARG A 197 23.90 -11.31 4.42
N GLY A 198 23.18 -10.20 4.57
CA GLY A 198 21.79 -10.08 4.17
C GLY A 198 21.61 -10.43 2.69
N VAL A 199 20.51 -11.12 2.36
CA VAL A 199 20.26 -11.63 1.01
C VAL A 199 20.21 -10.54 -0.06
N LEU A 200 19.77 -9.33 0.34
CA LEU A 200 19.68 -8.14 -0.48
C LEU A 200 19.85 -6.89 0.40
N PRO A 201 20.42 -5.80 -0.12
CA PRO A 201 20.25 -4.47 0.45
C PRO A 201 18.84 -4.00 0.09
N PHE A 202 17.84 -4.43 0.86
CA PHE A 202 16.45 -4.01 0.62
C PHE A 202 16.33 -2.49 0.73
N HIS A 203 15.71 -1.90 -0.29
CA HIS A 203 15.34 -0.50 -0.32
C HIS A 203 13.84 -0.40 -0.63
N GLY A 204 13.12 0.37 0.16
CA GLY A 204 11.70 0.64 -0.03
C GLY A 204 11.39 1.41 -1.31
N GLY A 205 10.13 1.34 -1.74
CA GLY A 205 9.62 2.07 -2.90
C GLY A 205 9.35 1.22 -4.14
N ALA A 206 8.37 1.66 -4.94
CA ALA A 206 7.98 1.05 -6.20
C ALA A 206 9.13 1.09 -7.23
N LYS A 207 9.90 2.19 -7.28
CA LYS A 207 11.08 2.29 -8.18
C LYS A 207 12.14 1.23 -7.86
N ALA A 208 12.39 0.98 -6.57
CA ALA A 208 13.32 -0.07 -6.15
C ALA A 208 12.80 -1.47 -6.50
N ALA A 209 11.48 -1.70 -6.36
CA ALA A 209 10.83 -2.94 -6.77
C ALA A 209 10.94 -3.20 -8.29
N TRP A 210 10.73 -2.19 -9.13
CA TRP A 210 10.88 -2.31 -10.58
C TRP A 210 12.32 -2.63 -10.99
N LYS A 211 13.31 -1.96 -10.39
CA LYS A 211 14.74 -2.31 -10.58
C LYS A 211 15.02 -3.76 -10.17
N ARG A 212 14.40 -4.24 -9.08
CA ARG A 212 14.57 -5.62 -8.63
C ARG A 212 13.94 -6.63 -9.60
N LEU A 213 12.76 -6.34 -10.13
CA LEU A 213 12.11 -7.15 -11.15
C LEU A 213 12.96 -7.21 -12.42
N ASP A 214 13.42 -6.06 -12.92
CA ASP A 214 14.26 -5.98 -14.12
C ASP A 214 15.54 -6.80 -13.97
N HIS A 215 16.22 -6.61 -12.84
CA HIS A 215 17.39 -7.40 -12.48
C HIS A 215 17.12 -8.91 -12.48
N TYR A 216 16.05 -9.36 -11.80
CA TYR A 216 15.78 -10.80 -11.65
C TYR A 216 15.24 -11.46 -12.92
N PHE A 217 14.41 -10.75 -13.69
CA PHE A 217 13.72 -11.29 -14.87
C PHE A 217 14.54 -11.13 -16.14
N TRP A 218 15.10 -9.94 -16.37
CA TRP A 218 15.66 -9.56 -17.66
C TRP A 218 17.19 -9.58 -17.67
N GLU A 219 17.85 -8.92 -16.70
CA GLU A 219 19.30 -8.87 -16.64
C GLU A 219 19.89 -10.26 -16.34
N THR A 220 19.44 -10.89 -15.25
CA THR A 220 19.97 -12.19 -14.80
C THR A 220 19.23 -13.38 -15.39
N LYS A 221 18.05 -13.15 -15.98
CA LYS A 221 17.19 -14.18 -16.60
C LYS A 221 16.83 -15.32 -15.66
N LYS A 222 16.83 -15.10 -14.34
CA LYS A 222 16.71 -16.14 -13.30
C LYS A 222 15.30 -16.68 -13.14
N LEU A 223 14.28 -15.97 -13.62
CA LEU A 223 12.91 -16.47 -13.66
C LEU A 223 12.81 -17.88 -14.30
N ARG A 224 13.58 -18.15 -15.36
CA ARG A 224 13.59 -19.45 -16.07
C ARG A 224 14.01 -20.65 -15.19
N VAL A 225 14.74 -20.40 -14.11
CA VAL A 225 15.22 -21.43 -13.17
C VAL A 225 14.59 -21.31 -11.78
N TYR A 226 13.63 -20.40 -11.58
CA TYR A 226 13.01 -20.12 -10.27
C TYR A 226 12.59 -21.40 -9.53
N LYS A 227 11.89 -22.32 -10.21
CA LYS A 227 11.42 -23.59 -9.62
C LYS A 227 12.57 -24.45 -9.06
N LYS A 228 13.76 -24.38 -9.65
CA LYS A 228 14.94 -25.14 -9.22
C LYS A 228 15.67 -24.49 -8.04
N THR A 229 15.54 -23.17 -7.87
CA THR A 229 16.37 -22.40 -6.91
C THR A 229 15.59 -21.85 -5.72
N ARG A 230 14.26 -21.84 -5.74
CA ARG A 230 13.40 -21.21 -4.71
C ARG A 230 13.54 -21.76 -3.28
N ASN A 231 14.18 -22.93 -3.11
CA ASN A 231 14.43 -23.54 -1.79
C ASN A 231 15.86 -23.25 -1.28
N GLY A 232 16.66 -22.46 -1.99
CA GLY A 232 17.98 -22.03 -1.52
C GLY A 232 17.88 -21.01 -0.39
N LEU A 233 18.79 -21.11 0.58
CA LEU A 233 18.78 -20.31 1.83
C LEU A 233 20.11 -19.59 2.10
N LEU A 234 21.00 -19.48 1.11
CA LEU A 234 22.27 -18.78 1.31
C LEU A 234 22.04 -17.27 1.50
N GLY A 235 22.46 -16.78 2.66
CA GLY A 235 22.22 -15.45 3.22
C GLY A 235 22.13 -15.57 4.75
N ALA A 236 22.26 -14.46 5.48
CA ALA A 236 21.99 -14.41 6.93
C ALA A 236 20.66 -13.72 7.23
#